data_AF-A0A7M5WID2-F1
#
_entry.id   AF-A0A7M5WID2-F1
#
_cell.length_a   1.000
_cell.length_b   1.000
_cell.length_c   1.000
_cell.angle_alpha   90.00
_cell.angle_beta   90.00
_cell.angle_gamma   90.00
#
_symmetry.space_group_name_H-M   'P 1'
#
loop_
_entity.id
_entity.type
_entity.pdbx_description
1 polymer ?
#
loop_
_entity_poly.entity_id
_entity_poly.type
_entity_poly.pdbx_seq_one_letter_code
_entity_poly.pdbx_strand_id
1 'polypeptide(L)'
;MPPKDPKLRNITIKTGVVKRLAKEKTMYEKETAQQEAKIEKMKADGKDEYDIKKMIEVKGESAAMIMDCLNRLKKAHQELKTILDNDTDYAESEEYKAAQDVYSDASSVISA
;
A
#
# COMPACT_ATOMS: atom_id res chain seq x y z
N MET A 1 -17.44 21.92 21.12
CA MET A 1 -17.45 21.31 19.78
C MET A 1 -18.54 20.25 19.77
N PRO A 2 -19.49 20.27 18.82
CA PRO A 2 -20.35 19.13 18.63
C PRO A 2 -19.48 17.89 18.32
N PRO A 3 -19.84 16.69 18.80
CA PRO A 3 -19.12 15.48 18.46
C PRO A 3 -19.16 15.31 16.94
N LYS A 4 -17.99 15.14 16.29
CA LYS A 4 -17.92 14.78 14.87
C LYS A 4 -18.81 13.55 14.64
N ASP A 5 -19.61 13.58 13.58
CA ASP A 5 -20.46 12.47 13.16
C ASP A 5 -19.68 11.14 13.23
N PRO A 6 -20.24 10.10 13.87
CA PRO A 6 -19.55 8.83 14.03
C PRO A 6 -19.19 8.20 12.67
N LYS A 7 -19.97 8.50 11.62
CA LYS A 7 -19.71 8.11 10.23
C LYS A 7 -18.49 8.83 9.64
N LEU A 8 -18.39 10.15 9.78
CA LEU A 8 -17.20 10.93 9.35
C LEU A 8 -15.92 10.47 10.06
N ARG A 9 -16.03 10.11 11.34
CA ARG A 9 -14.92 9.50 12.10
C ARG A 9 -14.51 8.16 11.50
N ASN A 10 -15.48 7.31 11.15
CA ASN A 10 -15.21 6.01 10.53
C ASN A 10 -14.53 6.15 9.16
N ILE A 11 -15.02 7.07 8.31
CA ILE A 11 -14.41 7.43 7.02
C ILE A 11 -12.94 7.83 7.22
N THR A 12 -12.67 8.74 8.16
CA THR A 12 -11.30 9.21 8.46
C THR A 12 -10.38 8.06 8.88
N ILE A 13 -10.86 7.17 9.76
CA ILE A 13 -10.08 6.02 10.25
C ILE A 13 -9.74 5.10 9.09
N LYS A 14 -10.73 4.70 8.29
CA LYS A 14 -10.56 3.77 7.16
C LYS A 14 -9.67 4.36 6.07
N THR A 15 -9.83 5.64 5.77
CA THR A 15 -8.94 6.40 4.89
C THR A 15 -7.50 6.36 5.37
N GLY A 16 -7.28 6.58 6.68
CA GLY A 16 -5.95 6.50 7.28
C GLY A 16 -5.33 5.10 7.23
N VAL A 17 -6.13 4.04 7.28
CA VAL A 17 -5.66 2.66 7.09
C VAL A 17 -5.18 2.44 5.66
N VAL A 18 -6.00 2.79 4.66
CA VAL A 18 -5.64 2.65 3.23
C VAL A 18 -4.37 3.44 2.91
N LYS A 19 -4.28 4.69 3.38
CA LYS A 19 -3.10 5.55 3.16
C LYS A 19 -1.81 4.97 3.76
N ARG A 20 -1.88 4.30 4.92
CA ARG A 20 -0.72 3.65 5.54
C ARG A 20 -0.29 2.41 4.75
N LEU A 21 -1.25 1.55 4.40
CA LEU A 21 -0.99 0.34 3.63
C LEU A 21 -0.41 0.64 2.24
N ALA A 22 -0.90 1.70 1.58
CA ALA A 22 -0.36 2.15 0.29
C ALA A 22 1.12 2.56 0.41
N LYS A 23 1.47 3.33 1.46
CA LYS A 23 2.86 3.71 1.74
C LYS A 23 3.75 2.51 2.08
N GLU A 24 3.24 1.55 2.84
CA GLU A 24 3.95 0.31 3.15
C GLU A 24 4.28 -0.47 1.87
N LYS A 25 3.32 -0.67 0.96
CA LYS A 25 3.59 -1.31 -0.35
C LYS A 25 4.71 -0.58 -1.09
N THR A 26 4.60 0.74 -1.27
CA THR A 26 5.60 1.52 -2.00
C THR A 26 6.99 1.44 -1.36
N MET A 27 7.07 1.40 -0.03
CA MET A 27 8.35 1.22 0.68
C MET A 27 8.97 -0.15 0.38
N TYR A 28 8.19 -1.23 0.49
CA TYR A 28 8.68 -2.58 0.19
C TYR A 28 9.04 -2.79 -1.29
N GLU A 29 8.30 -2.18 -2.21
CA GLU A 29 8.64 -2.17 -3.65
C GLU A 29 9.98 -1.49 -3.90
N LYS A 30 10.21 -0.33 -3.29
CA LYS A 30 11.48 0.39 -3.39
C LYS A 30 12.63 -0.43 -2.81
N GLU A 31 12.42 -1.10 -1.70
CA GLU A 31 13.43 -1.98 -1.09
C GLU A 31 13.74 -3.17 -2.01
N THR A 32 12.72 -3.80 -2.59
CA THR A 32 12.89 -4.92 -3.53
C THR A 32 13.62 -4.48 -4.80
N ALA A 33 13.31 -3.30 -5.33
CA ALA A 33 14.02 -2.73 -6.48
C ALA A 33 15.49 -2.42 -6.16
N GLN A 34 15.80 -1.94 -4.95
CA GLN A 34 17.18 -1.73 -4.51
C GLN A 34 17.95 -3.06 -4.35
N GLN A 35 17.31 -4.09 -3.79
CA GLN A 35 17.89 -5.42 -3.70
C GLN A 35 18.16 -6.01 -5.08
N GLU A 36 17.24 -5.82 -6.03
CA GLU A 36 17.40 -6.25 -7.42
C GLU A 36 18.57 -5.56 -8.12
N ALA A 37 18.65 -4.23 -8.04
CA ALA A 37 19.77 -3.47 -8.59
C ALA A 37 21.11 -3.89 -7.95
N LYS A 38 21.11 -4.24 -6.66
CA LYS A 38 22.29 -4.78 -5.97
C LYS A 38 22.67 -6.16 -6.51
N ILE A 39 21.71 -7.04 -6.75
CA ILE A 39 21.95 -8.37 -7.35
C ILE A 39 22.52 -8.22 -8.77
N GLU A 40 21.96 -7.33 -9.60
CA GLU A 40 22.48 -7.07 -10.95
C GLU A 40 23.90 -6.53 -10.92
N LYS A 41 24.20 -5.59 -10.00
CA LYS A 41 25.56 -5.10 -9.81
C LYS A 41 26.51 -6.20 -9.35
N MET A 42 26.08 -7.08 -8.43
CA MET A 42 26.90 -8.21 -7.98
C MET A 42 27.20 -9.20 -9.13
N LYS A 43 26.23 -9.42 -10.03
CA LYS A 43 26.44 -10.21 -11.26
C LYS A 43 27.43 -9.53 -12.20
N ALA A 44 27.30 -8.22 -12.41
CA ALA A 44 28.19 -7.45 -13.28
C ALA A 44 29.62 -7.35 -12.75
N ASP A 45 29.78 -7.20 -11.43
CA ASP A 45 31.08 -7.17 -10.74
C ASP A 45 31.73 -8.57 -10.65
N GLY A 46 31.07 -9.63 -11.14
CA GLY A 46 31.58 -10.99 -11.10
C GLY A 46 31.70 -11.56 -9.68
N LYS A 47 30.83 -11.14 -8.76
CA LYS A 47 30.82 -11.67 -7.39
C LYS A 47 30.45 -13.16 -7.38
N ASP A 48 30.81 -13.80 -6.27
CA ASP A 48 30.58 -15.21 -6.05
C ASP A 48 29.09 -15.61 -6.19
N GLU A 49 28.84 -16.75 -6.85
CA GLU A 49 27.49 -17.24 -7.10
C GLU A 49 26.73 -17.58 -5.82
N TYR A 50 27.42 -18.00 -4.75
CA TYR A 50 26.80 -18.25 -3.45
C TYR A 50 26.25 -16.96 -2.84
N ASP A 51 27.03 -15.87 -2.89
CA ASP A 51 26.60 -14.56 -2.41
C ASP A 51 25.40 -14.02 -3.22
N ILE A 52 25.41 -14.23 -4.54
CA ILE A 52 24.29 -13.84 -5.42
C ILE A 52 23.04 -14.66 -5.10
N LYS A 53 23.15 -15.99 -4.95
CA LYS A 53 22.02 -16.86 -4.58
C LYS A 53 21.43 -16.45 -3.23
N LYS A 54 22.26 -16.17 -2.24
CA LYS A 54 21.82 -15.72 -0.92
C LYS A 54 21.03 -14.41 -1.00
N MET A 55 21.47 -13.46 -1.82
CA MET A 55 20.73 -12.21 -2.04
C MET A 55 19.40 -12.43 -2.77
N ILE A 56 19.33 -13.38 -3.72
CA ILE A 56 18.08 -13.74 -4.39
C ILE A 56 17.08 -14.36 -3.41
N GLU A 57 17.54 -15.19 -2.48
CA GLU A 57 16.70 -15.80 -1.45
C GLU A 57 16.06 -14.72 -0.55
N VAL A 58 16.86 -13.77 -0.08
CA VAL A 58 16.40 -12.60 0.70
C VAL A 58 15.40 -11.74 -0.09
N LYS A 59 15.62 -11.57 -1.41
CA LYS A 59 14.64 -10.90 -2.29
C LYS A 59 13.31 -11.64 -2.33
N GLY A 60 13.34 -12.98 -2.37
CA GLY A 60 12.14 -13.82 -2.34
C GLY A 60 11.31 -13.63 -1.07
N GLU A 61 11.95 -13.49 0.09
CA GLU A 61 11.27 -13.20 1.36
C GLU A 61 10.58 -11.83 1.34
N SER A 62 11.22 -10.83 0.75
CA SER A 62 10.68 -9.48 0.59
C SER A 62 9.45 -9.46 -0.34
N ALA A 63 9.41 -10.32 -1.36
CA ALA A 63 8.26 -10.44 -2.26
C ALA A 63 7.00 -10.97 -1.56
N ALA A 64 7.16 -11.90 -0.60
CA ALA A 64 6.05 -12.40 0.19
C ALA A 64 5.42 -11.28 1.06
N MET A 65 6.25 -10.38 1.60
CA MET A 65 5.79 -9.21 2.36
C MET A 65 5.00 -8.22 1.50
N ILE A 66 5.44 -7.96 0.26
CA ILE A 66 4.70 -7.11 -0.68
C ILE A 66 3.31 -7.69 -0.94
N MET A 67 3.22 -9.02 -1.15
CA MET A 67 1.95 -9.68 -1.42
C MET A 67 0.97 -9.60 -0.23
N ASP A 68 1.45 -9.78 1.00
CA ASP A 68 0.62 -9.59 2.21
C ASP A 68 0.12 -8.14 2.33
N CYS A 69 1.00 -7.16 2.12
CA CYS A 69 0.64 -5.75 2.13
C CYS A 69 -0.43 -5.43 1.06
N LEU A 70 -0.26 -5.96 -0.16
CA LEU A 70 -1.22 -5.79 -1.25
C LEU A 70 -2.59 -6.40 -0.92
N ASN A 71 -2.62 -7.61 -0.33
CA ASN A 71 -3.86 -8.24 0.07
C ASN A 71 -4.60 -7.44 1.16
N ARG A 72 -3.86 -6.92 2.15
CA ARG A 72 -4.41 -6.03 3.18
C ARG A 72 -4.92 -4.72 2.58
N LEU A 73 -4.16 -4.13 1.65
CA LEU A 73 -4.54 -2.91 0.96
C LEU A 73 -5.82 -3.11 0.14
N LYS A 74 -5.93 -4.21 -0.63
CA LYS A 74 -7.15 -4.57 -1.38
C LYS A 74 -8.36 -4.69 -0.47
N LYS A 75 -8.22 -5.36 0.67
CA LYS A 75 -9.32 -5.50 1.64
C LYS A 75 -9.74 -4.15 2.21
N ALA A 76 -8.79 -3.33 2.65
CA ALA A 76 -9.07 -1.99 3.17
C ALA A 76 -9.68 -1.07 2.09
N HIS A 77 -9.24 -1.20 0.83
CA HIS A 77 -9.77 -0.46 -0.32
C HIS A 77 -11.21 -0.83 -0.63
N GLN A 78 -11.56 -2.12 -0.60
CA GLN A 78 -12.95 -2.59 -0.73
C GLN A 78 -13.84 -2.10 0.42
N GLU A 79 -13.32 -2.12 1.65
CA GLU A 79 -14.04 -1.58 2.81
C GLU A 79 -14.28 -0.07 2.65
N LEU A 80 -13.27 0.69 2.22
CA LEU A 80 -13.40 2.12 1.96
C LEU A 80 -14.40 2.40 0.84
N LYS A 81 -14.38 1.62 -0.25
CA LYS A 81 -15.36 1.70 -1.34
C LYS A 81 -16.78 1.53 -0.83
N THR A 82 -17.01 0.49 -0.04
CA THR A 82 -18.33 0.19 0.53
C THR A 82 -18.82 1.36 1.37
N ILE A 83 -17.94 1.99 2.16
CA ILE A 83 -18.30 3.17 2.94
C ILE A 83 -18.66 4.34 2.03
N LEU A 84 -17.86 4.62 1.00
CA LEU A 84 -18.15 5.69 0.05
C LEU A 84 -19.51 5.47 -0.65
N ASP A 85 -19.80 4.24 -1.10
CA ASP A 85 -21.07 3.92 -1.76
C ASP A 85 -22.29 4.04 -0.83
N ASN A 86 -22.14 3.78 0.48
CA ASN A 86 -23.25 3.81 1.44
C ASN A 86 -23.45 5.18 2.11
N ASP A 87 -22.38 5.97 2.30
CA ASP A 87 -22.40 7.22 3.06
C ASP A 87 -22.30 8.45 2.14
N THR A 88 -22.98 8.40 0.99
CA THR A 88 -23.01 9.49 -0.01
C THR A 88 -23.59 10.81 0.52
N ASP A 89 -24.36 10.77 1.61
CA ASP A 89 -24.85 11.96 2.33
C ASP A 89 -23.72 12.89 2.79
N TYR A 90 -22.50 12.37 2.93
CA TYR A 90 -21.32 13.15 3.34
C TYR A 90 -20.43 13.56 2.17
N ALA A 91 -20.89 13.43 0.92
CA ALA A 91 -20.08 13.71 -0.28
C ALA A 91 -19.47 15.13 -0.32
N GLU A 92 -20.13 16.11 0.31
CA GLU A 92 -19.63 17.47 0.37
C GLU A 92 -18.55 17.69 1.45
N SER A 93 -18.44 16.78 2.43
CA SER A 93 -17.47 16.86 3.52
C SER A 93 -16.03 16.68 3.05
N GLU A 94 -15.11 17.34 3.74
CA GLU A 94 -13.67 17.24 3.46
C GLU A 94 -13.16 15.81 3.71
N GLU A 95 -13.69 15.11 4.72
CA GLU A 95 -13.33 13.74 5.03
C GLU A 95 -13.70 12.77 3.91
N TYR A 96 -14.87 12.93 3.29
CA TYR A 96 -15.33 12.07 2.20
C TYR A 96 -14.52 12.32 0.92
N LYS A 97 -14.25 13.59 0.58
CA LYS A 97 -13.40 13.95 -0.57
C LYS A 97 -11.98 13.39 -0.40
N ALA A 98 -11.39 13.55 0.79
CA ALA A 98 -10.09 12.97 1.09
C ALA A 98 -10.09 11.44 1.01
N ALA A 99 -11.19 10.79 1.41
CA ALA A 99 -11.37 9.35 1.25
C ALA A 99 -11.44 8.92 -0.22
N GLN A 100 -12.12 9.69 -1.08
CA GLN A 100 -12.16 9.44 -2.53
C GLN A 100 -10.78 9.59 -3.18
N ASP A 101 -10.02 10.64 -2.83
CA ASP A 101 -8.66 10.82 -3.34
C ASP A 101 -7.77 9.63 -2.96
N VAL A 102 -7.77 9.24 -1.68
CA VAL A 102 -7.00 8.09 -1.19
C VAL A 102 -7.47 6.78 -1.83
N TYR A 103 -8.77 6.63 -2.09
CA TYR A 103 -9.31 5.47 -2.79
C TYR A 103 -8.78 5.38 -4.23
N SER A 104 -8.73 6.51 -4.94
CA SER A 104 -8.18 6.61 -6.30
C SER A 104 -6.68 6.28 -6.32
N ASP A 105 -5.92 6.92 -5.44
CA ASP A 105 -4.47 6.70 -5.29
C ASP A 105 -4.16 5.23 -4.97
N ALA A 106 -4.88 4.66 -4.00
CA ALA A 106 -4.70 3.27 -3.63
C ALA A 106 -5.13 2.32 -4.76
N SER A 107 -6.12 2.68 -5.58
CA SER A 107 -6.50 1.89 -6.75
C SER A 107 -5.35 1.79 -7.74
N SER A 108 -4.69 2.91 -8.05
CA SER A 108 -3.50 2.93 -8.91
C SER A 108 -2.38 2.06 -8.35
N VAL A 109 -2.15 2.12 -7.04
CA VAL A 109 -1.14 1.32 -6.33
C VAL A 109 -1.49 -0.17 -6.29
N ILE A 110 -2.78 -0.54 -6.26
CA ILE A 110 -3.23 -1.95 -6.30
C ILE A 110 -3.09 -2.53 -7.71
N SER A 111 -3.33 -1.72 -8.75
CA SER A 111 -3.25 -2.13 -10.16
C SER A 111 -1.84 -2.06 -10.75
N ALA A 112 -0.89 -1.45 -10.05
CA ALA A 112 0.53 -1.38 -10.41
C ALA A 112 1.30 -2.56 -9.83
#